data_AF-M7BXZ3-F1
#
_entry.id   AF-M7BXZ3-F1
#
_cell.length_a   1.000
_cell.length_b   1.000
_cell.length_c   1.000
_cell.angle_alpha   90.00
_cell.angle_beta   90.00
_cell.angle_gamma   90.00
#
_symmetry.space_group_name_H-M   'P 1'
#
loop_
_entity.id
_entity.type
_entity.pdbx_description
1 polymer ?
#
loop_
_entity_poly.entity_id
_entity_poly.type
_entity_poly.pdbx_seq_one_letter_code
_entity_poly.pdbx_strand_id
1 'polypeptide(L)'
;MKCKLVTELEKQLDPSASQSLERRSGSQKFSESLYCWYLVKSRYLILADYEDWTSTKAEKYKEQAEDTVDQKRLVKSVPIRDSQARRHLHQTGTLTVDAMEEPFRAHMECADEDITDKVVFLEKRVTELEKDTAANGEQHSRLKQENLQLVHRANALEEQLKEQELKADETLLEEIRKQRELLTRMEREKSIEIENLQARALVAEFLSVFIHCHRLQQLEDENSELRSCVPCLKASIERLEEEKQKLLDEIEDLTAQLNEEQESKRKIGDKLTHERHQFQKEKESTQELIEDLRKQLEHLQLFKLEAEQRRGRSSSVGLQEYNSRTRETELEQEIRRLKQDNRNLKEQNDELNGQIINLSIQGAKNLFSASFSESLAAEISSVSRDELMEAIQKQEEINFRLQDYIDRIIVAIMETNPSILEVK
;
A
#
# COMPACT_ATOMS: atom_id res chain seq x y z
N MET A 1 8.41 31.16 11.94
CA MET A 1 9.64 30.33 11.87
C MET A 1 9.41 28.92 11.31
N LYS A 2 8.23 28.29 11.50
CA LYS A 2 7.96 26.91 11.06
C LYS A 2 7.82 26.70 9.53
N CYS A 3 7.28 27.66 8.77
CA CYS A 3 7.21 27.54 7.29
C CYS A 3 8.57 27.45 6.60
N LYS A 4 9.63 28.06 7.18
CA LYS A 4 11.00 27.96 6.63
C LYS A 4 11.58 26.55 6.76
N LEU A 5 11.18 25.78 7.79
CA LEU A 5 11.66 24.42 8.00
C LEU A 5 11.07 23.44 6.98
N VAL A 6 9.82 23.65 6.57
CA VAL A 6 9.18 22.85 5.52
C VAL A 6 9.84 23.10 4.16
N THR A 7 10.11 24.36 3.83
CA THR A 7 10.79 24.72 2.57
C THR A 7 12.25 24.28 2.53
N GLU A 8 12.93 24.26 3.69
CA GLU A 8 14.32 23.81 3.78
C GLU A 8 14.44 22.27 3.73
N LEU A 9 13.48 21.55 4.33
CA LEU A 9 13.37 20.09 4.21
C LEU A 9 13.00 19.64 2.79
N GLU A 10 12.16 20.40 2.08
CA GLU A 10 11.85 20.17 0.65
C GLU A 10 13.04 20.49 -0.27
N LYS A 11 13.93 21.42 0.12
CA LYS A 11 15.16 21.73 -0.64
C LYS A 11 16.31 20.76 -0.41
N GLN A 12 16.37 20.10 0.75
CA GLN A 12 17.41 19.10 1.03
C GLN A 12 17.16 17.73 0.39
N LEU A 13 15.96 17.48 -0.17
CA LEU A 13 15.70 16.30 -1.00
C LEU A 13 15.91 16.62 -2.47
N ASP A 14 17.14 16.41 -2.92
CA ASP A 14 17.51 16.40 -4.32
C ASP A 14 16.75 15.24 -5.03
N PRO A 15 15.92 15.48 -6.07
CA PRO A 15 15.15 14.43 -6.76
C PRO A 15 16.03 13.29 -7.31
N SER A 16 17.32 13.59 -7.51
CA SER A 16 18.36 12.67 -7.98
C SER A 16 18.82 11.65 -6.93
N ALA A 17 18.64 11.96 -5.63
CA ALA A 17 18.99 11.04 -4.53
C ALA A 17 17.97 9.88 -4.42
N SER A 18 16.70 10.13 -4.79
CA SER A 18 15.64 9.12 -4.83
C SER A 18 15.92 8.03 -5.86
N GLN A 19 16.45 8.39 -7.05
CA GLN A 19 16.83 7.42 -8.09
C GLN A 19 18.11 6.62 -7.74
N SER A 20 18.95 7.16 -6.85
CA SER A 20 20.22 6.53 -6.45
C SER A 20 20.04 5.50 -5.32
N LEU A 21 19.03 5.69 -4.46
CA LEU A 21 18.64 4.77 -3.39
C LEU A 21 17.79 3.59 -3.89
N GLU A 22 17.10 3.75 -5.01
CA GLU A 22 16.33 2.71 -5.71
C GLU A 22 17.17 1.49 -6.10
N ARG A 23 18.50 1.68 -6.26
CA ARG A 23 19.42 0.59 -6.64
C ARG A 23 20.16 -0.07 -5.48
N ARG A 24 20.03 0.41 -4.22
CA ARG A 24 20.94 -0.01 -3.13
C ARG A 24 20.32 -0.53 -1.84
N SER A 25 19.00 -0.57 -1.67
CA SER A 25 18.41 -1.20 -0.49
C SER A 25 17.10 -1.92 -0.80
N GLY A 26 17.04 -3.21 -0.44
CA GLY A 26 15.85 -4.03 -0.59
C GLY A 26 14.59 -3.38 -0.01
N SER A 27 13.45 -3.65 -0.65
CA SER A 27 12.15 -2.96 -0.52
C SER A 27 11.65 -2.68 0.90
N GLN A 28 12.15 -3.40 1.91
CA GLN A 28 11.68 -3.33 3.30
C GLN A 28 12.12 -2.05 4.03
N LYS A 29 13.34 -1.53 3.76
CA LYS A 29 13.79 -0.26 4.37
C LYS A 29 13.18 0.97 3.71
N PHE A 30 12.78 0.84 2.44
CA PHE A 30 12.17 1.92 1.68
C PHE A 30 10.71 2.14 2.10
N SER A 31 9.96 1.05 2.35
CA SER A 31 8.57 1.13 2.82
C SER A 31 8.45 1.71 4.23
N GLU A 32 9.30 1.30 5.18
CA GLU A 32 9.30 1.83 6.56
C GLU A 32 9.62 3.33 6.60
N SER A 33 10.59 3.77 5.80
CA SER A 33 10.98 5.18 5.72
C SER A 33 9.88 6.06 5.11
N LEU A 34 9.20 5.58 4.07
CA LEU A 34 8.03 6.24 3.48
C LEU A 34 6.84 6.30 4.44
N TYR A 35 6.63 5.24 5.22
CA TYR A 35 5.55 5.18 6.20
C TYR A 35 5.77 6.15 7.36
N CYS A 36 6.99 6.18 7.93
CA CYS A 36 7.38 7.16 8.93
C CYS A 36 7.28 8.59 8.40
N TRP A 37 7.66 8.83 7.15
CA TRP A 37 7.53 10.15 6.52
C TRP A 37 6.08 10.60 6.37
N TYR A 38 5.19 9.71 5.90
CA TYR A 38 3.76 10.00 5.79
C TYR A 38 3.13 10.27 7.16
N LEU A 39 3.44 9.47 8.18
CA LEU A 39 2.95 9.67 9.55
C LEU A 39 3.40 11.01 10.14
N VAL A 40 4.68 11.37 9.96
CA VAL A 40 5.21 12.66 10.45
C VAL A 40 4.57 13.82 9.70
N LYS A 41 4.41 13.72 8.37
CA LYS A 41 3.80 14.77 7.54
C LYS A 41 2.32 14.96 7.88
N SER A 42 1.55 13.88 8.02
CA SER A 42 0.14 13.92 8.41
C SER A 42 -0.03 14.49 9.82
N ARG A 43 0.80 14.10 10.78
CA ARG A 43 0.76 14.64 12.14
C ARG A 43 1.10 16.14 12.19
N TYR A 44 2.04 16.60 11.37
CA TYR A 44 2.38 18.03 11.26
C TYR A 44 1.30 18.86 10.58
N LEU A 45 0.64 18.34 9.53
CA LEU A 45 -0.47 19.02 8.85
C LEU A 45 -1.68 19.17 9.78
N ILE A 46 -2.04 18.11 10.51
CA ILE A 46 -3.15 18.15 11.48
C ILE A 46 -2.86 19.16 12.60
N LEU A 47 -1.62 19.22 13.11
CA LEU A 47 -1.21 20.21 14.11
C LEU A 47 -1.23 21.64 13.58
N ALA A 48 -0.86 21.85 12.31
CA ALA A 48 -0.90 23.17 11.67
C ALA A 48 -2.35 23.67 11.49
N ASP A 49 -3.25 22.80 11.01
CA ASP A 49 -4.67 23.14 10.84
C ASP A 49 -5.35 23.41 12.20
N TYR A 50 -4.94 22.70 13.25
CA TYR A 50 -5.42 22.93 14.62
C TYR A 50 -4.90 24.25 15.22
N GLU A 51 -3.62 24.60 15.00
CA GLU A 51 -3.05 25.89 15.42
C GLU A 51 -3.73 27.07 14.68
N ASP A 52 -4.02 26.94 13.38
CA ASP A 52 -4.74 27.97 12.61
C ASP A 52 -6.21 28.11 13.05
N TRP A 53 -6.91 27.00 13.28
CA TRP A 53 -8.30 27.03 13.77
C TRP A 53 -8.42 27.65 15.17
N THR A 54 -7.50 27.29 16.08
CA THR A 54 -7.47 27.86 17.44
C THR A 54 -7.11 29.35 17.42
N SER A 55 -6.17 29.78 16.57
CA SER A 55 -5.83 31.19 16.41
C SER A 55 -6.98 32.01 15.85
N THR A 56 -7.64 31.52 14.80
CA THR A 56 -8.81 32.19 14.19
C THR A 56 -9.98 32.29 15.17
N LYS A 57 -10.18 31.26 16.00
CA LYS A 57 -11.24 31.25 17.02
C LYS A 57 -10.90 32.15 18.21
N ALA A 58 -9.64 32.24 18.61
CA ALA A 58 -9.16 33.16 19.64
C ALA A 58 -9.29 34.63 19.20
N GLU A 59 -9.00 34.96 17.94
CA GLU A 59 -9.23 36.30 17.39
C GLU A 59 -10.71 36.69 17.40
N LYS A 60 -11.62 35.79 17.00
CA LYS A 60 -13.07 36.04 17.09
C LYS A 60 -13.55 36.26 18.53
N TYR A 61 -13.04 35.50 19.50
CA TYR A 61 -13.40 35.71 20.90
C TYR A 61 -12.81 37.02 21.47
N LYS A 62 -11.65 37.45 20.97
CA LYS A 62 -11.04 38.73 21.34
C LYS A 62 -11.82 39.92 20.77
N GLU A 63 -12.23 39.85 19.51
CA GLU A 63 -13.08 40.85 18.85
C GLU A 63 -14.44 40.96 19.56
N GLN A 64 -15.05 39.82 19.92
CA GLN A 64 -16.30 39.78 20.68
C GLN A 64 -16.16 40.31 22.14
N ALA A 65 -14.98 40.19 22.73
CA ALA A 65 -14.65 40.74 24.05
C ALA A 65 -14.38 42.27 23.99
N GLU A 66 -13.77 42.75 22.91
CA GLU A 66 -13.55 44.18 22.67
C GLU A 66 -14.90 44.91 22.42
N ASP A 67 -15.81 44.31 21.66
CA ASP A 67 -17.18 44.83 21.45
C ASP A 67 -18.00 44.94 22.76
N THR A 68 -17.84 43.98 23.67
CA THR A 68 -18.52 44.01 24.98
C THR A 68 -17.89 45.00 25.96
N VAL A 69 -16.59 45.29 25.83
CA VAL A 69 -15.91 46.35 26.59
C VAL A 69 -16.33 47.73 26.09
N ASP A 70 -16.48 47.91 24.78
CA ASP A 70 -16.96 49.17 24.19
C ASP A 70 -18.43 49.45 24.49
N GLN A 71 -19.29 48.42 24.52
CA GLN A 71 -20.67 48.55 25.04
C GLN A 71 -20.69 48.95 26.53
N LYS A 72 -19.79 48.40 27.36
CA LYS A 72 -19.67 48.80 28.78
C LYS A 72 -19.09 50.22 28.96
N ARG A 73 -18.28 50.70 28.02
CA ARG A 73 -17.77 52.08 27.99
C ARG A 73 -18.86 53.08 27.61
N LEU A 74 -19.72 52.73 26.64
CA LEU A 74 -20.86 53.55 26.23
C LEU A 74 -21.92 53.71 27.33
N VAL A 75 -22.12 52.69 28.17
CA VAL A 75 -23.06 52.74 29.32
C VAL A 75 -22.49 53.56 30.50
N LYS A 76 -21.17 53.69 30.63
CA LYS A 76 -20.53 54.52 31.67
C LYS A 76 -20.41 56.01 31.33
N SER A 77 -20.75 56.43 30.11
CA SER A 77 -20.67 57.83 29.66
C SER A 77 -22.01 58.57 29.71
N VAL A 78 -22.83 58.32 30.73
CA VAL A 78 -23.95 59.21 31.09
C VAL A 78 -23.50 60.01 32.32
N PRO A 79 -23.38 61.35 32.25
CA PRO A 79 -22.94 62.13 33.39
C PRO A 79 -24.09 62.24 34.40
N ILE A 80 -24.02 61.47 35.48
CA ILE A 80 -24.77 61.76 36.71
C ILE A 80 -24.09 62.98 37.33
N ARG A 81 -24.75 64.14 37.24
CA ARG A 81 -24.38 65.33 38.01
C ARG A 81 -24.67 65.04 39.48
N ASP A 82 -23.64 64.65 40.21
CA ASP A 82 -23.63 64.71 41.66
C ASP A 82 -23.60 66.18 42.09
N SER A 83 -24.77 66.76 42.39
CA SER A 83 -24.86 67.96 43.21
C SER A 83 -24.77 67.55 44.68
N GLN A 84 -23.54 67.35 45.16
CA GLN A 84 -23.27 67.14 46.56
C GLN A 84 -23.41 68.47 47.32
N ALA A 85 -24.61 68.73 47.82
CA ALA A 85 -24.83 69.78 48.82
C ALA A 85 -24.27 69.33 50.17
N ARG A 86 -23.23 70.02 50.66
CA ARG A 86 -22.83 69.94 52.07
C ARG A 86 -23.18 71.25 52.79
N ARG A 87 -24.15 71.10 53.69
CA ARG A 87 -24.66 72.07 54.67
C ARG A 87 -23.54 72.54 55.61
N HIS A 88 -23.46 73.85 55.83
CA HIS A 88 -23.08 74.43 57.12
C HIS A 88 -23.88 75.73 57.31
N LEU A 89 -25.03 75.62 57.97
CA LEU A 89 -25.74 76.76 58.55
C LEU A 89 -25.95 76.45 60.02
N HIS A 90 -25.05 76.96 60.86
CA HIS A 90 -25.26 77.07 62.30
C HIS A 90 -25.68 78.51 62.62
N GLN A 91 -26.79 78.60 63.33
CA GLN A 91 -27.32 79.77 64.02
C GLN A 91 -26.27 80.41 64.95
N THR A 92 -26.21 81.74 65.04
CA THR A 92 -26.26 82.48 66.33
C THR A 92 -26.58 83.95 66.05
N GLY A 93 -27.57 84.52 66.76
CA GLY A 93 -27.88 85.94 66.73
C GLY A 93 -26.93 86.77 67.58
N THR A 94 -26.79 88.07 67.28
CA THR A 94 -26.35 89.09 68.23
C THR A 94 -26.94 90.43 67.79
N LEU A 95 -27.80 90.98 68.64
CA LEU A 95 -28.27 92.36 68.62
C LEU A 95 -27.11 93.29 68.99
N THR A 96 -26.95 94.40 68.28
CA THR A 96 -26.22 95.58 68.78
C THR A 96 -27.05 96.82 68.49
N VAL A 97 -27.72 97.28 69.55
CA VAL A 97 -28.21 98.65 69.72
C VAL A 97 -27.00 99.50 70.16
N ASP A 98 -27.06 100.80 69.81
CA ASP A 98 -26.49 101.95 70.52
C ASP A 98 -25.34 102.70 69.80
N ALA A 99 -25.63 103.94 69.39
CA ALA A 99 -24.93 105.14 69.87
C ALA A 99 -25.49 106.39 69.15
N MET A 100 -26.08 107.27 69.96
CA MET A 100 -26.44 108.66 69.70
C MET A 100 -25.35 109.47 68.97
N GLU A 101 -25.76 110.53 68.27
CA GLU A 101 -25.35 111.89 68.63
C GLU A 101 -26.20 112.95 67.89
N GLU A 102 -26.95 113.72 68.68
CA GLU A 102 -27.41 115.07 68.34
C GLU A 102 -26.24 116.07 68.49
N PRO A 103 -26.33 117.26 67.89
CA PRO A 103 -26.60 118.41 68.76
C PRO A 103 -27.62 119.42 68.19
N PHE A 104 -28.53 119.78 69.09
CA PHE A 104 -29.33 121.00 69.14
C PHE A 104 -28.62 122.29 68.68
N ARG A 105 -29.37 123.18 68.03
CA ARG A 105 -29.39 124.60 68.44
C ARG A 105 -30.71 125.31 68.11
N ALA A 106 -31.29 125.85 69.17
CA ALA A 106 -32.52 126.61 69.26
C ALA A 106 -32.45 127.98 68.59
N HIS A 107 -33.59 128.49 68.09
CA HIS A 107 -34.11 129.80 68.54
C HIS A 107 -35.58 130.02 68.11
N MET A 108 -36.45 129.84 69.09
CA MET A 108 -37.59 130.72 69.45
C MET A 108 -38.29 131.52 68.35
N GLU A 109 -39.55 131.17 68.07
CA GLU A 109 -40.76 132.01 68.29
C GLU A 109 -41.95 131.41 67.52
N CYS A 110 -42.54 130.32 68.03
CA CYS A 110 -43.96 129.90 67.91
C CYS A 110 -44.12 128.49 68.51
N ALA A 111 -43.89 128.33 69.82
CA ALA A 111 -43.61 127.02 70.45
C ALA A 111 -44.84 126.18 70.85
N ASP A 112 -46.07 126.62 70.59
CA ASP A 112 -47.30 125.85 70.92
C ASP A 112 -47.96 125.21 69.69
N GLU A 113 -47.75 125.78 68.50
CA GLU A 113 -48.17 125.16 67.22
C GLU A 113 -47.15 124.08 66.78
N ASP A 114 -45.85 124.29 67.02
CA ASP A 114 -44.77 123.36 66.62
C ASP A 114 -44.67 122.09 67.49
N ILE A 115 -45.02 122.13 68.78
CA ILE A 115 -45.06 120.93 69.65
C ILE A 115 -46.29 120.08 69.33
N THR A 116 -47.45 120.71 69.15
CA THR A 116 -48.69 120.03 68.78
C THR A 116 -48.55 119.35 67.42
N ASP A 117 -47.97 120.03 66.43
CA ASP A 117 -47.68 119.44 65.11
C ASP A 117 -46.66 118.29 65.18
N LYS A 118 -45.63 118.38 66.04
CA LYS A 118 -44.68 117.29 66.30
C LYS A 118 -45.33 116.09 66.99
N VAL A 119 -46.23 116.31 67.95
CA VAL A 119 -46.98 115.23 68.61
C VAL A 119 -47.95 114.56 67.64
N VAL A 120 -48.71 115.33 66.86
CA VAL A 120 -49.59 114.79 65.81
C VAL A 120 -48.79 114.04 64.73
N PHE A 121 -47.61 114.53 64.36
CA PHE A 121 -46.69 113.83 63.46
C PHE A 121 -46.17 112.53 64.07
N LEU A 122 -45.80 112.52 65.35
CA LEU A 122 -45.35 111.33 66.06
C LEU A 122 -46.49 110.32 66.26
N GLU A 123 -47.70 110.75 66.58
CA GLU A 123 -48.88 109.89 66.66
C GLU A 123 -49.19 109.29 65.29
N LYS A 124 -49.17 110.10 64.23
CA LYS A 124 -49.33 109.60 62.87
C LYS A 124 -48.22 108.60 62.52
N ARG A 125 -46.96 108.89 62.87
CA ARG A 125 -45.84 107.99 62.66
C ARG A 125 -45.96 106.69 63.47
N VAL A 126 -46.45 106.76 64.71
CA VAL A 126 -46.72 105.59 65.55
C VAL A 126 -47.84 104.77 64.94
N THR A 127 -48.95 105.38 64.49
CA THR A 127 -50.02 104.63 63.82
C THR A 127 -49.60 104.03 62.48
N GLU A 128 -48.70 104.70 61.74
CA GLU A 128 -48.07 104.14 60.54
C GLU A 128 -47.18 102.95 60.90
N LEU A 129 -46.34 103.07 61.94
CA LEU A 129 -45.50 101.98 62.43
C LEU A 129 -46.31 100.81 62.98
N GLU A 130 -47.43 101.05 63.65
CA GLU A 130 -48.35 100.01 64.12
C GLU A 130 -49.01 99.27 62.94
N LYS A 131 -49.44 100.01 61.91
CA LYS A 131 -49.96 99.43 60.67
C LYS A 131 -48.89 98.63 59.93
N ASP A 132 -47.66 99.15 59.83
CA ASP A 132 -46.52 98.46 59.22
C ASP A 132 -46.13 97.22 60.04
N THR A 133 -46.18 97.29 61.37
CA THR A 133 -45.92 96.14 62.26
C THR A 133 -46.98 95.06 62.08
N ALA A 134 -48.25 95.45 61.94
CA ALA A 134 -49.36 94.52 61.67
C ALA A 134 -49.24 93.88 60.27
N ALA A 135 -48.95 94.67 59.24
CA ALA A 135 -48.76 94.20 57.87
C ALA A 135 -47.53 93.28 57.75
N ASN A 136 -46.42 93.62 58.42
CA ASN A 136 -45.23 92.77 58.52
C ASN A 136 -45.53 91.47 59.28
N GLY A 137 -46.33 91.53 60.34
CA GLY A 137 -46.78 90.34 61.08
C GLY A 137 -47.62 89.39 60.21
N GLU A 138 -48.53 89.92 59.41
CA GLU A 138 -49.33 89.15 58.45
C GLU A 138 -48.45 88.56 57.34
N GLN A 139 -47.55 89.35 56.76
CA GLN A 139 -46.58 88.89 55.76
C GLN A 139 -45.68 87.79 56.34
N HIS A 140 -45.21 87.93 57.58
CA HIS A 140 -44.41 86.92 58.25
C HIS A 140 -45.20 85.62 58.44
N SER A 141 -46.47 85.70 58.82
CA SER A 141 -47.36 84.54 58.94
C SER A 141 -47.57 83.83 57.60
N ARG A 142 -47.82 84.59 56.52
CA ARG A 142 -47.97 84.04 55.15
C ARG A 142 -46.69 83.35 54.68
N LEU A 143 -45.53 84.02 54.81
CA LEU A 143 -44.24 83.44 54.45
C LEU A 143 -43.93 82.18 55.26
N LYS A 144 -44.30 82.15 56.55
CA LYS A 144 -44.15 80.96 57.39
C LYS A 144 -45.02 79.80 56.89
N GLN A 145 -46.26 80.06 56.49
CA GLN A 145 -47.14 79.05 55.92
C GLN A 145 -46.63 78.53 54.56
N GLU A 146 -46.21 79.43 53.67
CA GLU A 146 -45.60 79.07 52.38
C GLU A 146 -44.32 78.27 52.57
N ASN A 147 -43.45 78.67 53.50
CA ASN A 147 -42.23 77.94 53.83
C ASN A 147 -42.54 76.52 54.34
N LEU A 148 -43.53 76.37 55.21
CA LEU A 148 -44.00 75.05 55.67
C LEU A 148 -44.49 74.18 54.50
N GLN A 149 -45.28 74.74 53.58
CA GLN A 149 -45.73 74.01 52.39
C GLN A 149 -44.57 73.59 51.47
N LEU A 150 -43.60 74.48 51.25
CA LEU A 150 -42.41 74.18 50.47
C LEU A 150 -41.55 73.09 51.13
N VAL A 151 -41.41 73.11 52.46
CA VAL A 151 -40.71 72.06 53.21
C VAL A 151 -41.43 70.73 53.08
N HIS A 152 -42.75 70.68 53.23
CA HIS A 152 -43.52 69.43 53.03
C HIS A 152 -43.39 68.91 51.60
N ARG A 153 -43.45 69.79 50.60
CA ARG A 153 -43.25 69.43 49.19
C ARG A 153 -41.84 68.93 48.92
N ALA A 154 -40.82 69.58 49.47
CA ALA A 154 -39.42 69.16 49.35
C ALA A 154 -39.22 67.78 49.96
N ASN A 155 -39.72 67.54 51.18
CA ASN A 155 -39.64 66.25 51.85
C ASN A 155 -40.34 65.13 51.05
N ALA A 156 -41.53 65.40 50.49
CA ALA A 156 -42.24 64.44 49.65
C ALA A 156 -41.47 64.10 48.36
N LEU A 157 -40.83 65.09 47.73
CA LEU A 157 -39.97 64.86 46.56
C LEU A 157 -38.69 64.11 46.93
N GLU A 158 -38.09 64.38 48.10
CA GLU A 158 -36.94 63.64 48.61
C GLU A 158 -37.29 62.16 48.89
N GLU A 159 -38.48 61.88 49.44
CA GLU A 159 -38.96 60.52 49.64
C GLU A 159 -39.21 59.81 48.31
N GLN A 160 -39.84 60.48 47.34
CA GLN A 160 -40.03 59.92 46.00
C GLN A 160 -38.69 59.63 45.31
N LEU A 161 -37.70 60.52 45.43
CA LEU A 161 -36.37 60.30 44.86
C LEU A 161 -35.71 59.08 45.49
N LYS A 162 -35.72 58.96 46.82
CA LYS A 162 -35.19 57.78 47.53
C LYS A 162 -35.89 56.50 47.12
N GLU A 163 -37.21 56.53 46.94
CA GLU A 163 -37.97 55.36 46.49
C GLU A 163 -37.60 54.97 45.04
N GLN A 164 -37.38 55.95 44.15
CA GLN A 164 -36.93 55.69 42.78
C GLN A 164 -35.49 55.17 42.74
N GLU A 165 -34.58 55.72 43.55
CA GLU A 165 -33.20 55.24 43.69
C GLU A 165 -33.20 53.78 44.17
N LEU A 166 -33.99 53.46 45.20
CA LEU A 166 -34.11 52.09 45.71
C LEU A 166 -34.68 51.12 44.65
N LYS A 167 -35.72 51.53 43.91
CA LYS A 167 -36.27 50.72 42.80
C LYS A 167 -35.26 50.51 41.67
N ALA A 168 -34.49 51.54 41.33
CA ALA A 168 -33.44 51.43 40.32
C ALA A 168 -32.34 50.46 40.78
N ASP A 169 -31.93 50.53 42.04
CA ASP A 169 -30.93 49.62 42.62
C ASP A 169 -31.44 48.17 42.67
N GLU A 170 -32.69 47.94 43.07
CA GLU A 170 -33.30 46.61 43.08
C GLU A 170 -33.37 45.99 41.68
N THR A 171 -33.80 46.77 40.67
CA THR A 171 -33.85 46.30 39.27
C THR A 171 -32.45 46.02 38.71
N LEU A 172 -31.46 46.86 39.03
CA LEU A 172 -30.07 46.64 38.64
C LEU A 172 -29.50 45.37 39.27
N LEU A 173 -29.75 45.14 40.56
CA LEU A 173 -29.30 43.92 41.25
C LEU A 173 -29.93 42.66 40.66
N GLU A 174 -31.21 42.71 40.32
CA GLU A 174 -31.92 41.59 39.69
C GLU A 174 -31.37 41.29 38.29
N GLU A 175 -31.06 42.32 37.48
CA GLU A 175 -30.43 42.11 36.18
C GLU A 175 -28.99 41.60 36.27
N ILE A 176 -28.22 42.07 37.25
CA ILE A 176 -26.89 41.50 37.54
C ILE A 176 -27.02 40.03 37.91
N ARG A 177 -28.03 39.66 38.71
CA ARG A 177 -28.28 38.27 39.09
C ARG A 177 -28.62 37.41 37.87
N LYS A 178 -29.57 37.83 37.04
CA LYS A 178 -29.96 37.13 35.81
C LYS A 178 -28.77 36.96 34.84
N GLN A 179 -27.98 38.01 34.64
CA GLN A 179 -26.79 37.95 33.78
C GLN A 179 -25.76 36.95 34.30
N ARG A 180 -25.51 36.92 35.62
CA ARG A 180 -24.62 35.91 36.22
C ARG A 180 -25.15 34.50 36.01
N GLU A 181 -26.44 34.27 36.25
CA GLU A 181 -27.06 32.95 36.05
C GLU A 181 -26.94 32.49 34.59
N LEU A 182 -27.23 33.38 33.63
CA LEU A 182 -27.09 33.10 32.20
C LEU A 182 -25.63 32.78 31.81
N LEU A 183 -24.66 33.57 32.30
CA LEU A 183 -23.24 33.31 32.07
C LEU A 183 -22.83 31.94 32.60
N THR A 184 -23.19 31.60 33.84
CA THR A 184 -22.85 30.28 34.40
C THR A 184 -23.54 29.13 33.66
N ARG A 185 -24.73 29.34 33.08
CA ARG A 185 -25.40 28.34 32.26
C ARG A 185 -24.64 28.13 30.95
N MET A 186 -24.30 29.21 30.26
CA MET A 186 -23.52 29.15 29.02
C MET A 186 -22.13 28.53 29.23
N GLU A 187 -21.45 28.82 30.35
CA GLU A 187 -20.16 28.21 30.68
C GLU A 187 -20.26 26.69 30.89
N ARG A 188 -21.33 26.23 31.56
CA ARG A 188 -21.62 24.81 31.72
C ARG A 188 -21.93 24.13 30.39
N GLU A 189 -22.80 24.73 29.58
CA GLU A 189 -23.15 24.22 28.24
C GLU A 189 -21.91 24.11 27.35
N LYS A 190 -21.04 25.13 27.34
CA LYS A 190 -19.75 25.08 26.62
C LYS A 190 -18.82 23.99 27.14
N SER A 191 -18.75 23.80 28.45
CA SER A 191 -17.90 22.75 29.04
C SER A 191 -18.38 21.36 28.63
N ILE A 192 -19.69 21.11 28.66
CA ILE A 192 -20.29 19.85 28.21
C ILE A 192 -20.02 19.62 26.71
N GLU A 193 -20.14 20.66 25.87
CA GLU A 193 -19.84 20.54 24.44
C GLU A 193 -18.36 20.23 24.19
N ILE A 194 -17.45 20.86 24.95
CA ILE A 194 -16.02 20.56 24.88
C ILE A 194 -15.77 19.09 25.26
N GLU A 195 -16.35 18.60 26.34
CA GLU A 195 -16.22 17.21 26.78
C GLU A 195 -16.77 16.23 25.74
N ASN A 196 -17.92 16.53 25.13
CA ASN A 196 -18.51 15.72 24.06
C ASN A 196 -17.60 15.67 22.81
N LEU A 197 -17.06 16.81 22.39
CA LEU A 197 -16.14 16.86 21.26
C LEU A 197 -14.82 16.13 21.55
N GLN A 198 -14.29 16.26 22.77
CA GLN A 198 -13.11 15.51 23.22
C GLN A 198 -13.36 14.00 23.22
N ALA A 199 -14.51 13.54 23.71
CA ALA A 199 -14.89 12.13 23.69
C ALA A 199 -14.99 11.59 22.25
N ARG A 200 -15.61 12.35 21.33
CA ARG A 200 -15.70 11.99 19.91
C ARG A 200 -14.33 11.95 19.24
N ALA A 201 -13.46 12.91 19.54
CA ALA A 201 -12.10 12.93 19.03
C ALA A 201 -11.31 11.70 19.49
N LEU A 202 -11.39 11.35 20.78
CA LEU A 202 -10.71 10.19 21.34
C LEU A 202 -11.21 8.87 20.71
N VAL A 203 -12.52 8.75 20.48
CA VAL A 203 -13.09 7.59 19.75
C VAL A 203 -12.58 7.54 18.31
N ALA A 204 -12.54 8.67 17.61
CA ALA A 204 -12.04 8.73 16.24
C ALA A 204 -10.54 8.37 16.15
N GLU A 205 -9.73 8.85 17.08
CA GLU A 205 -8.31 8.48 17.20
C GLU A 205 -8.14 6.97 17.42
N PHE A 206 -8.90 6.40 18.36
CA PHE A 206 -8.86 4.97 18.64
C PHE A 206 -9.28 4.13 17.43
N LEU A 207 -10.39 4.49 16.78
CA LEU A 207 -10.86 3.82 15.55
C LEU A 207 -9.84 3.92 14.42
N SER A 208 -9.23 5.09 14.23
CA SER A 208 -8.20 5.28 13.20
C SER A 208 -6.99 4.36 13.45
N VAL A 209 -6.50 4.28 14.69
CA VAL A 209 -5.41 3.38 15.07
C VAL A 209 -5.82 1.91 14.87
N PHE A 210 -7.02 1.53 15.28
CA PHE A 210 -7.51 0.16 15.13
C PHE A 210 -7.61 -0.26 13.65
N ILE A 211 -8.24 0.56 12.80
CA ILE A 211 -8.36 0.31 11.36
C ILE A 211 -6.97 0.20 10.72
N HIS A 212 -6.06 1.08 11.11
CA HIS A 212 -4.70 1.10 10.59
C HIS A 212 -3.89 -0.14 10.99
N CYS A 213 -3.93 -0.53 12.27
CA CYS A 213 -3.31 -1.76 12.76
C CYS A 213 -3.87 -3.00 12.06
N HIS A 214 -5.19 -3.08 11.89
CA HIS A 214 -5.81 -4.19 11.18
C HIS A 214 -5.34 -4.26 9.72
N ARG A 215 -5.27 -3.11 9.02
CA ARG A 215 -4.79 -3.07 7.63
C ARG A 215 -3.30 -3.45 7.54
N LEU A 216 -2.49 -3.01 8.50
CA LEU A 216 -1.08 -3.38 8.58
C LEU A 216 -0.92 -4.89 8.76
N GLN A 217 -1.66 -5.49 9.69
CA GLN A 217 -1.62 -6.94 9.91
C GLN A 217 -1.96 -7.72 8.64
N GLN A 218 -3.03 -7.33 7.92
CA GLN A 218 -3.39 -7.98 6.66
C GLN A 218 -2.26 -7.92 5.62
N LEU A 219 -1.61 -6.76 5.49
CA LEU A 219 -0.49 -6.59 4.57
C LEU A 219 0.74 -7.38 4.99
N GLU A 220 0.99 -7.51 6.30
CA GLU A 220 2.07 -8.33 6.84
C GLU A 220 1.82 -9.82 6.58
N ASP A 221 0.58 -10.29 6.73
CA ASP A 221 0.16 -11.66 6.44
C ASP A 221 0.32 -11.99 4.94
N GLU A 222 -0.21 -11.15 4.04
CA GLU A 222 -0.03 -11.28 2.58
C GLU A 222 1.46 -11.31 2.18
N ASN A 223 2.27 -10.44 2.79
CA ASN A 223 3.71 -10.38 2.52
C ASN A 223 4.44 -11.63 3.05
N SER A 224 4.04 -12.14 4.21
CA SER A 224 4.54 -13.38 4.78
C SER A 224 4.24 -14.57 3.86
N GLU A 225 3.01 -14.67 3.35
CA GLU A 225 2.60 -15.69 2.39
C GLU A 225 3.45 -15.62 1.11
N LEU A 226 3.58 -14.44 0.51
CA LEU A 226 4.42 -14.25 -0.68
C LEU A 226 5.88 -14.64 -0.42
N ARG A 227 6.44 -14.24 0.72
CA ARG A 227 7.80 -14.63 1.13
C ARG A 227 7.95 -16.13 1.30
N SER A 228 6.92 -16.82 1.77
CA SER A 228 6.92 -18.28 1.91
C SER A 228 6.87 -19.01 0.56
N CYS A 229 6.21 -18.43 -0.45
CA CYS A 229 6.15 -19.00 -1.81
C CYS A 229 7.47 -18.87 -2.58
N VAL A 230 8.26 -17.83 -2.30
CA VAL A 230 9.51 -17.54 -3.04
C VAL A 230 10.52 -18.71 -2.98
N PRO A 231 10.85 -19.31 -1.82
CA PRO A 231 11.72 -20.50 -1.76
C PRO A 231 11.23 -21.67 -2.59
N CYS A 232 9.93 -21.98 -2.55
CA CYS A 232 9.34 -23.09 -3.30
C CYS A 232 9.50 -22.88 -4.82
N LEU A 233 9.23 -21.66 -5.29
CA LEU A 233 9.41 -21.30 -6.70
C LEU A 233 10.89 -21.35 -7.11
N LYS A 234 11.80 -20.87 -6.26
CA LYS A 234 13.25 -20.96 -6.50
C LYS A 234 13.73 -22.40 -6.63
N ALA A 235 13.33 -23.28 -5.72
CA ALA A 235 13.66 -24.70 -5.78
C ALA A 235 13.10 -25.37 -7.06
N SER A 236 11.89 -24.99 -7.48
CA SER A 236 11.33 -25.48 -8.74
C SER A 236 12.10 -24.98 -9.96
N ILE A 237 12.59 -23.74 -9.94
CA ILE A 237 13.43 -23.19 -11.02
C ILE A 237 14.76 -23.95 -11.08
N GLU A 238 15.44 -24.14 -9.95
CA GLU A 238 16.72 -24.86 -9.87
C GLU A 238 16.58 -26.30 -10.42
N ARG A 239 15.51 -27.02 -10.03
CA ARG A 239 15.25 -28.37 -10.55
C ARG A 239 15.04 -28.39 -12.08
N LEU A 240 14.28 -27.42 -12.61
CA LEU A 240 14.06 -27.32 -14.06
C LEU A 240 15.34 -26.94 -14.80
N GLU A 241 16.21 -26.13 -14.19
CA GLU A 241 17.53 -25.79 -14.74
C GLU A 241 18.45 -27.02 -14.76
N GLU A 242 18.42 -27.86 -13.73
CA GLU A 242 19.15 -29.14 -13.71
C GLU A 242 18.63 -30.12 -14.78
N GLU A 243 17.31 -30.27 -14.91
CA GLU A 243 16.69 -31.11 -15.95
C GLU A 243 17.06 -30.61 -17.36
N LYS A 244 17.02 -29.29 -17.58
CA LYS A 244 17.48 -28.67 -18.83
C LYS A 244 18.95 -28.98 -19.10
N GLN A 245 19.83 -28.88 -18.11
CA GLN A 245 21.25 -29.15 -18.31
C GLN A 245 21.49 -30.62 -18.67
N LYS A 246 20.83 -31.57 -17.99
CA LYS A 246 20.92 -33.00 -18.31
C LYS A 246 20.49 -33.30 -19.75
N LEU A 247 19.40 -32.68 -20.22
CA LEU A 247 18.95 -32.84 -21.59
C LEU A 247 19.91 -32.23 -22.61
N LEU A 248 20.57 -31.11 -22.27
CA LEU A 248 21.61 -30.53 -23.13
C LEU A 248 22.82 -31.47 -23.24
N ASP A 249 23.27 -32.03 -22.12
CA ASP A 249 24.39 -32.99 -22.11
C ASP A 249 24.04 -34.24 -22.94
N GLU A 250 22.81 -34.77 -22.82
CA GLU A 250 22.34 -35.91 -23.62
C GLU A 250 22.27 -35.58 -25.13
N ILE A 251 21.83 -34.37 -25.49
CA ILE A 251 21.84 -33.91 -26.88
C ILE A 251 23.26 -33.83 -27.42
N GLU A 252 24.22 -33.35 -26.63
CA GLU A 252 25.64 -33.28 -27.02
C GLU A 252 26.21 -34.69 -27.25
N ASP A 253 25.94 -35.64 -26.35
CA ASP A 253 26.37 -37.04 -26.48
C ASP A 253 25.77 -37.70 -27.72
N LEU A 254 24.46 -37.57 -27.94
CA LEU A 254 23.79 -38.11 -29.13
C LEU A 254 24.30 -37.46 -30.42
N THR A 255 24.61 -36.17 -30.38
CA THR A 255 25.20 -35.45 -31.52
C THR A 255 26.61 -35.96 -31.82
N ALA A 256 27.41 -36.23 -30.79
CA ALA A 256 28.74 -36.82 -30.95
C ALA A 256 28.67 -38.23 -31.55
N GLN A 257 27.78 -39.09 -31.04
CA GLN A 257 27.54 -40.43 -31.58
C GLN A 257 27.07 -40.39 -33.04
N LEU A 258 26.14 -39.49 -33.37
CA LEU A 258 25.67 -39.30 -34.73
C LEU A 258 26.81 -38.90 -35.68
N ASN A 259 27.69 -38.01 -35.25
CA ASN A 259 28.85 -37.58 -36.03
C ASN A 259 29.84 -38.73 -36.24
N GLU A 260 30.09 -39.55 -35.22
CA GLU A 260 30.94 -40.73 -35.33
C GLU A 260 30.38 -41.76 -36.32
N GLU A 261 29.07 -42.04 -36.24
CA GLU A 261 28.38 -42.90 -37.20
C GLU A 261 28.41 -42.34 -38.63
N GLN A 262 28.23 -41.03 -38.79
CA GLN A 262 28.36 -40.37 -40.09
C GLN A 262 29.78 -40.49 -40.66
N GLU A 263 30.81 -40.39 -39.83
CA GLU A 263 32.21 -40.53 -40.23
C GLU A 263 32.55 -42.01 -40.56
N SER A 264 32.05 -42.95 -39.77
CA SER A 264 32.14 -44.40 -40.04
C SER A 264 31.51 -44.75 -41.38
N LYS A 265 30.29 -44.23 -41.63
CA LYS A 265 29.58 -44.39 -42.91
C LYS A 265 30.39 -43.83 -44.08
N ARG A 266 31.02 -42.66 -43.93
CA ARG A 266 31.91 -42.08 -44.97
C ARG A 266 33.10 -43.00 -45.23
N LYS A 267 33.80 -43.44 -44.19
CA LYS A 267 34.96 -44.35 -44.32
C LYS A 267 34.60 -45.67 -45.01
N ILE A 268 33.46 -46.27 -44.70
CA ILE A 268 32.98 -47.49 -45.37
C ILE A 268 32.63 -47.20 -46.82
N GLY A 269 31.97 -46.07 -47.10
CA GLY A 269 31.70 -45.59 -48.45
C GLY A 269 32.97 -45.44 -49.28
N ASP A 270 34.00 -44.81 -48.72
CA ASP A 270 35.30 -44.61 -49.38
C ASP A 270 36.00 -45.95 -49.66
N LYS A 271 35.97 -46.89 -48.71
CA LYS A 271 36.50 -48.26 -48.93
C LYS A 271 35.76 -48.98 -50.05
N LEU A 272 34.43 -48.92 -50.06
CA LEU A 272 33.60 -49.57 -51.09
C LEU A 272 33.87 -48.98 -52.48
N THR A 273 34.04 -47.66 -52.58
CA THR A 273 34.41 -47.03 -53.85
C THR A 273 35.82 -47.46 -54.28
N HIS A 274 36.79 -47.52 -53.37
CA HIS A 274 38.14 -47.98 -53.68
C HIS A 274 38.18 -49.44 -54.18
N GLU A 275 37.48 -50.35 -53.49
CA GLU A 275 37.36 -51.76 -53.92
C GLU A 275 36.70 -51.88 -55.30
N ARG A 276 35.64 -51.10 -55.57
CA ARG A 276 35.03 -51.06 -56.90
C ARG A 276 36.01 -50.63 -57.99
N HIS A 277 36.84 -49.61 -57.73
CA HIS A 277 37.85 -49.16 -58.69
C HIS A 277 38.97 -50.20 -58.87
N GLN A 278 39.44 -50.84 -57.80
CA GLN A 278 40.44 -51.92 -57.90
C GLN A 278 39.91 -53.09 -58.72
N PHE A 279 38.70 -53.58 -58.40
CA PHE A 279 38.06 -54.67 -59.12
C PHE A 279 37.86 -54.33 -60.60
N GLN A 280 37.48 -53.10 -60.92
CA GLN A 280 37.34 -52.63 -62.29
C GLN A 280 38.69 -52.64 -63.04
N LYS A 281 39.77 -52.19 -62.39
CA LYS A 281 41.12 -52.21 -62.95
C LYS A 281 41.64 -53.64 -63.17
N GLU A 282 41.41 -54.54 -62.24
CA GLU A 282 41.76 -55.97 -62.38
C GLU A 282 40.96 -56.63 -63.52
N LYS A 283 39.66 -56.29 -63.63
CA LYS A 283 38.81 -56.73 -64.73
C LYS A 283 39.35 -56.24 -66.08
N GLU A 284 39.80 -55.00 -66.17
CA GLU A 284 40.43 -54.44 -67.38
C GLU A 284 41.74 -55.16 -67.70
N SER A 285 42.62 -55.35 -66.71
CA SER A 285 43.90 -56.05 -66.91
C SER A 285 43.73 -57.53 -67.30
N THR A 286 42.79 -58.23 -66.68
CA THR A 286 42.47 -59.62 -67.06
C THR A 286 41.88 -59.69 -68.46
N GLN A 287 41.05 -58.71 -68.85
CA GLN A 287 40.53 -58.59 -70.20
C GLN A 287 41.65 -58.34 -71.23
N GLU A 288 42.62 -57.47 -70.93
CA GLU A 288 43.80 -57.23 -71.79
C GLU A 288 44.62 -58.52 -71.98
N LEU A 289 44.88 -59.26 -70.89
CA LEU A 289 45.58 -60.55 -70.97
C LEU A 289 44.80 -61.57 -71.83
N ILE A 290 43.47 -61.61 -71.70
CA ILE A 290 42.62 -62.46 -72.54
C ILE A 290 42.76 -62.04 -74.02
N GLU A 291 42.77 -60.73 -74.31
CA GLU A 291 42.96 -60.19 -75.66
C GLU A 291 44.33 -60.61 -76.25
N ASP A 292 45.40 -60.51 -75.45
CA ASP A 292 46.75 -60.89 -75.88
C ASP A 292 46.89 -62.40 -76.09
N LEU A 293 46.33 -63.22 -75.20
CA LEU A 293 46.28 -64.68 -75.38
C LEU A 293 45.47 -65.06 -76.62
N ARG A 294 44.36 -64.36 -76.91
CA ARG A 294 43.59 -64.54 -78.14
C ARG A 294 44.43 -64.26 -79.39
N LYS A 295 45.18 -63.15 -79.41
CA LYS A 295 46.11 -62.82 -80.52
C LYS A 295 47.21 -63.87 -80.66
N GLN A 296 47.81 -64.32 -79.56
CA GLN A 296 48.84 -65.38 -79.60
C GLN A 296 48.27 -66.71 -80.12
N LEU A 297 47.06 -67.07 -79.69
CA LEU A 297 46.34 -68.25 -80.20
C LEU A 297 46.07 -68.13 -81.70
N GLU A 298 45.63 -66.98 -82.19
CA GLU A 298 45.42 -66.72 -83.61
C GLU A 298 46.73 -66.84 -84.40
N HIS A 299 47.83 -66.25 -83.91
CA HIS A 299 49.15 -66.40 -84.53
C HIS A 299 49.64 -67.85 -84.56
N LEU A 300 49.47 -68.60 -83.46
CA LEU A 300 49.84 -70.02 -83.39
C LEU A 300 48.98 -70.87 -84.34
N GLN A 301 47.69 -70.56 -84.47
CA GLN A 301 46.81 -71.23 -85.43
C GLN A 301 47.28 -70.99 -86.87
N LEU A 302 47.60 -69.74 -87.24
CA LEU A 302 48.17 -69.41 -88.55
C LEU A 302 49.50 -70.13 -88.79
N PHE A 303 50.41 -70.10 -87.81
CA PHE A 303 51.70 -70.81 -87.90
C PHE A 303 51.52 -72.33 -88.04
N LYS A 304 50.59 -72.93 -87.30
CA LYS A 304 50.28 -74.36 -87.40
C LYS A 304 49.72 -74.71 -88.78
N LEU A 305 48.81 -73.89 -89.31
CA LEU A 305 48.32 -74.07 -90.69
C LEU A 305 49.47 -73.97 -91.70
N GLU A 306 50.37 -72.99 -91.57
CA GLU A 306 51.56 -72.89 -92.43
C GLU A 306 52.54 -74.06 -92.28
N ALA A 307 52.69 -74.61 -91.07
CA ALA A 307 53.56 -75.75 -90.78
C ALA A 307 52.96 -77.07 -91.29
N GLU A 308 51.66 -77.28 -91.12
CA GLU A 308 50.91 -78.41 -91.70
C GLU A 308 50.85 -78.31 -93.23
N GLN A 309 50.86 -77.10 -93.80
CA GLN A 309 51.01 -76.89 -95.24
C GLN A 309 52.42 -77.24 -95.76
N ARG A 310 53.44 -77.28 -94.87
CA ARG A 310 54.81 -77.73 -95.17
C ARG A 310 55.12 -79.18 -94.78
N ARG A 311 54.33 -79.81 -93.91
CA ARG A 311 54.46 -81.23 -93.51
C ARG A 311 53.13 -81.94 -93.63
N GLY A 312 53.03 -82.82 -94.63
CA GLY A 312 51.91 -83.73 -94.81
C GLY A 312 51.60 -84.55 -93.56
N ARG A 313 50.30 -84.76 -93.36
CA ARG A 313 49.64 -85.54 -92.29
C ARG A 313 50.45 -86.76 -91.85
N SER A 314 50.67 -86.91 -90.54
CA SER A 314 50.91 -88.22 -89.94
C SER A 314 50.38 -88.28 -88.51
N SER A 315 49.53 -89.28 -88.33
CA SER A 315 48.90 -89.75 -87.10
C SER A 315 49.88 -90.63 -86.32
N SER A 316 49.89 -90.51 -85.00
CA SER A 316 50.37 -91.58 -84.12
C SER A 316 49.67 -91.48 -82.77
N VAL A 317 48.55 -92.19 -82.62
CA VAL A 317 47.77 -92.33 -81.36
C VAL A 317 47.68 -93.82 -81.03
N GLY A 318 48.81 -94.43 -80.70
CA GLY A 318 48.88 -95.85 -80.29
C GLY A 318 49.52 -96.07 -78.92
N LEU A 319 50.20 -95.06 -78.35
CA LEU A 319 50.93 -95.18 -77.08
C LEU A 319 50.19 -94.56 -75.88
N GLN A 320 48.99 -94.00 -76.10
CA GLN A 320 48.23 -93.26 -75.09
C GLN A 320 47.32 -94.18 -74.25
N GLU A 321 46.91 -95.34 -74.78
CA GLU A 321 45.93 -96.22 -74.13
C GLU A 321 46.46 -96.93 -72.88
N TYR A 322 47.77 -97.19 -72.78
CA TYR A 322 48.36 -97.85 -71.60
C TYR A 322 48.59 -96.88 -70.43
N ASN A 323 48.98 -95.64 -70.71
CA ASN A 323 49.07 -94.58 -69.70
C ASN A 323 47.67 -94.16 -69.20
N SER A 324 46.65 -94.18 -70.07
CA SER A 324 45.27 -93.88 -69.69
C SER A 324 44.70 -94.88 -68.67
N ARG A 325 44.95 -96.20 -68.81
CA ARG A 325 44.43 -97.20 -67.87
C ARG A 325 45.07 -97.13 -66.47
N THR A 326 46.37 -96.83 -66.38
CA THR A 326 47.05 -96.63 -65.09
C THR A 326 46.56 -95.34 -64.42
N ARG A 327 46.40 -94.26 -65.19
CA ARG A 327 45.85 -92.98 -64.72
C ARG A 327 44.39 -93.12 -64.26
N GLU A 328 43.60 -93.92 -64.97
CA GLU A 328 42.20 -94.21 -64.64
C GLU A 328 42.07 -94.95 -63.31
N THR A 329 42.91 -95.96 -63.07
CA THR A 329 42.93 -96.69 -61.79
C THR A 329 43.41 -95.83 -60.61
N GLU A 330 44.38 -94.93 -60.80
CA GLU A 330 44.77 -93.93 -59.81
C GLU A 330 43.62 -92.95 -59.49
N LEU A 331 42.95 -92.44 -60.52
CA LEU A 331 41.80 -91.54 -60.36
C LEU A 331 40.61 -92.25 -59.70
N GLU A 332 40.38 -93.53 -59.98
CA GLU A 332 39.36 -94.34 -59.31
C GLU A 332 39.65 -94.57 -57.82
N GLN A 333 40.93 -94.71 -57.45
CA GLN A 333 41.34 -94.81 -56.06
C GLN A 333 41.18 -93.46 -55.34
N GLU A 334 41.53 -92.35 -56.01
CA GLU A 334 41.36 -91.01 -55.46
C GLU A 334 39.89 -90.64 -55.32
N ILE A 335 39.02 -91.02 -56.28
CA ILE A 335 37.57 -90.85 -56.17
C ILE A 335 37.02 -91.66 -55.00
N ARG A 336 37.49 -92.90 -54.79
CA ARG A 336 37.08 -93.71 -53.64
C ARG A 336 37.49 -93.07 -52.31
N ARG A 337 38.71 -92.54 -52.23
CA ARG A 337 39.21 -91.81 -51.07
C ARG A 337 38.42 -90.52 -50.83
N LEU A 338 38.22 -89.68 -51.83
CA LEU A 338 37.44 -88.44 -51.73
C LEU A 338 35.97 -88.69 -51.36
N LYS A 339 35.39 -89.81 -51.82
CA LYS A 339 34.05 -90.25 -51.38
C LYS A 339 34.03 -90.75 -49.94
N GLN A 340 35.12 -91.32 -49.43
CA GLN A 340 35.25 -91.67 -48.01
C GLN A 340 35.37 -90.40 -47.17
N ASP A 341 36.24 -89.47 -47.57
CA ASP A 341 36.48 -88.21 -46.85
C ASP A 341 35.24 -87.32 -46.86
N ASN A 342 34.48 -87.25 -47.97
CA ASN A 342 33.19 -86.55 -47.98
C ASN A 342 32.15 -87.17 -47.05
N ARG A 343 32.14 -88.51 -46.91
CA ARG A 343 31.23 -89.17 -45.95
C ARG A 343 31.62 -88.81 -44.52
N ASN A 344 32.91 -88.86 -44.20
CA ASN A 344 33.41 -88.47 -42.88
C ASN A 344 33.13 -86.99 -42.57
N LEU A 345 33.35 -86.08 -43.52
CA LEU A 345 33.05 -84.65 -43.35
C LEU A 345 31.56 -84.40 -43.17
N LYS A 346 30.71 -85.16 -43.85
CA LYS A 346 29.26 -85.07 -43.70
C LYS A 346 28.80 -85.56 -42.32
N GLU A 347 29.36 -86.66 -41.83
CA GLU A 347 29.11 -87.15 -40.46
C GLU A 347 29.56 -86.13 -39.41
N GLN A 348 30.74 -85.51 -39.58
CA GLN A 348 31.20 -84.42 -38.69
C GLN A 348 30.30 -83.18 -38.75
N ASN A 349 29.82 -82.82 -39.95
CA ASN A 349 28.90 -81.69 -40.11
C ASN A 349 27.56 -81.97 -39.44
N ASP A 350 27.02 -83.19 -39.60
CA ASP A 350 25.78 -83.62 -38.95
C ASP A 350 25.94 -83.65 -37.41
N GLU A 351 27.12 -84.04 -36.90
CA GLU A 351 27.44 -83.98 -35.47
C GLU A 351 27.54 -82.53 -34.94
N LEU A 352 28.21 -81.64 -35.67
CA LEU A 352 28.30 -80.21 -35.32
C LEU A 352 26.93 -79.51 -35.38
N ASN A 353 26.10 -79.83 -36.37
CA ASN A 353 24.72 -79.34 -36.43
C ASN A 353 23.90 -79.84 -35.23
N GLY A 354 24.09 -81.09 -34.82
CA GLY A 354 23.52 -81.63 -33.58
C GLY A 354 23.95 -80.85 -32.34
N GLN A 355 25.23 -80.47 -32.25
CA GLN A 355 25.75 -79.64 -31.15
C GLN A 355 25.15 -78.23 -31.14
N ILE A 356 25.00 -77.58 -32.30
CA ILE A 356 24.37 -76.24 -32.42
C ILE A 356 22.92 -76.27 -31.94
N ILE A 357 22.15 -77.30 -32.33
CA ILE A 357 20.76 -77.46 -31.88
C ILE A 357 20.71 -77.67 -30.36
N ASN A 358 21.61 -78.47 -29.80
CA ASN A 358 21.64 -78.72 -28.36
C ASN A 358 21.99 -77.44 -27.56
N LEU A 359 22.95 -76.65 -28.05
CA LEU A 359 23.32 -75.35 -27.49
C LEU A 359 22.19 -74.32 -27.62
N SER A 360 21.46 -74.28 -28.74
CA SER A 360 20.33 -73.35 -28.90
C SER A 360 19.17 -73.70 -27.96
N ILE A 361 18.90 -74.99 -27.74
CA ILE A 361 17.90 -75.46 -26.78
C ILE A 361 18.31 -75.12 -25.34
N GLN A 362 19.60 -75.28 -24.98
CA GLN A 362 20.09 -74.86 -23.67
C GLN A 362 20.03 -73.33 -23.50
N GLY A 363 20.39 -72.56 -24.53
CA GLY A 363 20.24 -71.10 -24.54
C GLY A 363 18.79 -70.66 -24.35
N ALA A 364 17.84 -71.33 -25.02
CA ALA A 364 16.41 -71.08 -24.86
C ALA A 364 15.91 -71.46 -23.46
N LYS A 365 16.37 -72.58 -22.89
CA LYS A 365 16.03 -72.99 -21.50
C LYS A 365 16.56 -72.00 -20.45
N ASN A 366 17.75 -71.44 -20.67
CA ASN A 366 18.33 -70.42 -19.79
C ASN A 366 17.58 -69.09 -19.89
N LEU A 367 17.08 -68.72 -21.08
CA LEU A 367 16.20 -67.56 -21.26
C LEU A 367 14.85 -67.72 -20.53
N PHE A 368 14.20 -68.88 -20.64
CA PHE A 368 12.94 -69.15 -19.93
C PHE A 368 13.09 -69.18 -18.40
N SER A 369 14.27 -69.54 -17.88
CA SER A 369 14.54 -69.59 -16.44
C SER A 369 14.88 -68.21 -15.84
N ALA A 370 15.19 -67.21 -16.67
CA ALA A 370 15.52 -65.84 -16.24
C ALA A 370 14.29 -64.90 -16.22
N SER A 371 13.10 -65.33 -16.64
CA SER A 371 11.95 -64.44 -16.86
C SER A 371 10.84 -64.60 -15.82
N PHE A 372 11.09 -64.16 -14.58
CA PHE A 372 9.98 -63.78 -13.68
C PHE A 372 10.21 -62.46 -12.91
N SER A 373 11.41 -61.88 -12.93
CA SER A 373 11.68 -60.65 -12.18
C SER A 373 11.71 -59.37 -13.01
N GLU A 374 11.91 -59.40 -14.33
CA GLU A 374 12.02 -58.18 -15.14
C GLU A 374 11.48 -58.44 -16.55
N SER A 375 10.29 -57.92 -16.86
CA SER A 375 9.77 -57.89 -18.23
C SER A 375 9.04 -56.58 -18.48
N LEU A 376 9.44 -55.91 -19.57
CA LEU A 376 8.98 -54.62 -20.08
C LEU A 376 7.44 -54.47 -20.13
N ALA A 377 6.68 -55.56 -20.21
CA ALA A 377 5.22 -55.55 -20.17
C ALA A 377 4.62 -55.17 -18.80
N ALA A 378 5.32 -55.48 -17.69
CA ALA A 378 4.92 -55.07 -16.35
C ALA A 378 5.14 -53.56 -16.12
N GLU A 379 6.21 -53.01 -16.69
CA GLU A 379 6.59 -51.60 -16.58
C GLU A 379 5.68 -50.67 -17.40
N ILE A 380 5.30 -51.08 -18.62
CA ILE A 380 4.35 -50.33 -19.45
C ILE A 380 2.94 -50.29 -18.82
N SER A 381 2.56 -51.35 -18.10
CA SER A 381 1.24 -51.44 -17.46
C SER A 381 1.17 -50.71 -16.12
N SER A 382 2.28 -50.58 -15.38
CA SER A 382 2.33 -49.87 -14.10
C SER A 382 2.42 -48.36 -14.28
N VAL A 383 3.23 -47.87 -15.23
CA VAL A 383 3.41 -46.43 -15.47
C VAL A 383 2.11 -45.73 -15.86
N SER A 384 1.31 -46.34 -16.75
CA SER A 384 0.01 -45.77 -17.15
C SER A 384 -1.05 -45.76 -16.05
N ARG A 385 -0.96 -46.67 -15.06
CA ARG A 385 -1.86 -46.72 -13.91
C ARG A 385 -1.49 -45.67 -12.86
N ASP A 386 -0.19 -45.47 -12.64
CA ASP A 386 0.31 -44.51 -11.67
C ASP A 386 0.06 -43.08 -12.14
N GLU A 387 0.28 -42.78 -13.43
CA GLU A 387 -0.08 -41.50 -14.03
C GLU A 387 -1.59 -41.21 -13.95
N LEU A 388 -2.44 -42.23 -14.15
CA LEU A 388 -3.89 -42.10 -14.01
C LEU A 388 -4.32 -41.84 -12.56
N MET A 389 -3.71 -42.53 -11.60
CA MET A 389 -3.95 -42.31 -10.17
C MET A 389 -3.51 -40.91 -9.75
N GLU A 390 -2.36 -40.43 -10.23
CA GLU A 390 -1.87 -39.08 -9.96
C GLU A 390 -2.80 -38.01 -10.56
N ALA A 391 -3.32 -38.24 -11.77
CA ALA A 391 -4.29 -37.34 -12.41
C ALA A 391 -5.63 -37.28 -11.63
N ILE A 392 -6.11 -38.42 -11.12
CA ILE A 392 -7.31 -38.47 -10.26
C ILE A 392 -7.06 -37.70 -8.96
N GLN A 393 -5.91 -37.90 -8.33
CA GLN A 393 -5.58 -37.25 -7.06
C GLN A 393 -5.46 -35.73 -7.21
N LYS A 394 -4.84 -35.24 -8.29
CA LYS A 394 -4.82 -33.82 -8.63
C LYS A 394 -6.22 -33.25 -8.88
N GLN A 395 -7.09 -34.01 -9.53
CA GLN A 395 -8.46 -33.60 -9.75
C GLN A 395 -9.27 -33.51 -8.44
N GLU A 396 -9.06 -34.45 -7.53
CA GLU A 396 -9.67 -34.42 -6.19
C GLU A 396 -9.20 -33.21 -5.37
N GLU A 397 -7.92 -32.86 -5.44
CA GLU A 397 -7.36 -31.68 -4.78
C GLU A 397 -7.94 -30.37 -5.33
N ILE A 398 -8.07 -30.26 -6.66
CA ILE A 398 -8.71 -29.10 -7.31
C ILE A 398 -10.18 -29.01 -6.87
N ASN A 399 -10.90 -30.13 -6.85
CA ASN A 399 -12.29 -30.15 -6.39
C ASN A 399 -12.41 -29.71 -4.92
N PHE A 400 -11.48 -30.14 -4.06
CA PHE A 400 -11.47 -29.72 -2.65
C PHE A 400 -11.26 -28.21 -2.50
N ARG A 401 -10.35 -27.63 -3.30
CA ARG A 401 -10.11 -26.17 -3.32
C ARG A 401 -11.29 -25.38 -3.87
N LEU A 402 -11.96 -25.91 -4.90
CA LEU A 402 -13.19 -25.30 -5.44
C LEU A 402 -14.32 -25.35 -4.41
N GLN A 403 -14.43 -26.45 -3.67
CA GLN A 403 -15.40 -26.58 -2.59
C GLN A 403 -15.16 -25.55 -1.48
N ASP A 404 -13.92 -25.39 -1.00
CA ASP A 404 -13.56 -24.39 0.01
C ASP A 404 -13.85 -22.95 -0.49
N TYR A 405 -13.57 -22.67 -1.77
CA TYR A 405 -13.90 -21.37 -2.36
C TYR A 405 -15.41 -21.10 -2.39
N ILE A 406 -16.21 -22.11 -2.78
CA ILE A 406 -17.68 -22.02 -2.75
C ILE A 406 -18.15 -21.82 -1.31
N ASP A 407 -17.64 -22.60 -0.36
CA ASP A 407 -18.04 -22.52 1.04
C ASP A 407 -17.75 -21.14 1.64
N ARG A 408 -16.60 -20.52 1.32
CA ARG A 408 -16.29 -19.14 1.73
C ARG A 408 -17.29 -18.13 1.16
N ILE A 409 -17.70 -18.27 -0.10
CA ILE A 409 -18.71 -17.39 -0.71
C ILE A 409 -20.07 -17.60 -0.04
N ILE A 410 -20.46 -18.85 0.20
CA ILE A 410 -21.73 -19.18 0.85
C ILE A 410 -21.78 -18.61 2.26
N VAL A 411 -20.70 -18.73 3.04
CA VAL A 411 -20.59 -18.11 4.38
C VAL A 411 -20.76 -16.59 4.31
N ALA A 412 -20.06 -15.92 3.39
CA ALA A 412 -20.18 -14.47 3.21
C ALA A 412 -21.61 -14.05 2.83
N ILE A 413 -22.31 -14.84 2.02
CA ILE A 413 -23.72 -14.62 1.67
C ILE A 413 -24.63 -14.83 2.89
N MET A 414 -24.40 -15.90 3.67
CA MET A 414 -25.17 -16.18 4.89
C MET A 414 -25.04 -15.05 5.93
N GLU A 415 -23.88 -14.40 6.03
CA GLU A 415 -23.62 -13.29 6.95
C GLU A 415 -24.23 -11.95 6.48
N THR A 416 -24.35 -11.72 5.17
CA THR A 416 -24.76 -10.43 4.61
C THR A 416 -26.22 -10.37 4.17
N ASN A 417 -26.74 -11.43 3.54
CA ASN A 417 -28.13 -11.49 3.07
C ASN A 417 -28.60 -12.93 2.81
N PRO A 418 -29.04 -13.68 3.83
CA PRO A 418 -29.32 -15.11 3.72
C PRO A 418 -30.55 -15.46 2.88
N SER A 419 -31.48 -14.52 2.64
CA SER A 419 -32.73 -14.80 1.90
C SER A 419 -32.51 -15.13 0.42
N ILE A 420 -31.32 -14.86 -0.13
CA ILE A 420 -31.00 -15.17 -1.54
C ILE A 420 -30.68 -16.66 -1.77
N LEU A 421 -30.41 -17.41 -0.70
CA LEU A 421 -30.15 -18.86 -0.76
C LEU A 421 -31.45 -19.68 -0.68
N GLU A 422 -32.62 -19.04 -0.49
CA GLU A 422 -33.92 -19.70 -0.45
C GLU A 422 -34.33 -20.13 -1.87
N VAL A 423 -34.32 -21.45 -2.11
CA VAL A 423 -34.79 -22.03 -3.37
C VAL A 423 -36.32 -21.97 -3.38
N LYS A 424 -36.88 -21.15 -4.28
CA LYS A 424 -38.32 -20.94 -4.44
C LYS A 424 -39.03 -22.04 -5.22
#